data_AF-A0A8H4IR16-F1
#
_entry.id   AF-A0A8H4IR16-F1
#
_cell.length_a   1.000
_cell.length_b   1.000
_cell.length_c   1.000
_cell.angle_alpha   90.00
_cell.angle_beta   90.00
_cell.angle_gamma   90.00
#
_symmetry.space_group_name_H-M   'P 1'
#
loop_
_entity.id
_entity.type
_entity.pdbx_description
1 polymer ?
#
loop_
_entity_poly.entity_id
_entity_poly.type
_entity_poly.pdbx_seq_one_letter_code
_entity_poly.pdbx_strand_id
1 'polypeptide(L)'
;MGSFPQNSRTFQILDDAAERGYSVGACNCYNDDDVIAVIRAAEACRSPAIIQIFPWTFKFQGLHFVKYVLDAAHEASVPIAVHLDHCIEAADVELALTLPFDSIMIDASMHESEENIRQCKQTVEIANAKGIAIEAEMGRIEGGEDGLAHVVLGSVLTQSDGAKKFV
;
A
#
# COMPACT_ATOMS: atom_id res chain seq x y z
N MET A 1 3.06 -10.03 18.96
CA MET A 1 2.30 -9.60 17.76
C MET A 1 1.63 -10.83 17.19
N GLY A 2 0.38 -10.73 16.74
CA GLY A 2 -0.30 -11.85 16.09
C GLY A 2 0.48 -12.29 14.85
N SER A 3 0.53 -13.58 14.55
CA SER A 3 1.22 -14.07 13.36
C SER A 3 0.56 -13.47 12.13
N PHE A 4 1.25 -12.57 11.44
CA PHE A 4 0.78 -12.03 10.17
C PHE A 4 0.59 -13.17 9.15
N PRO A 5 -0.31 -13.00 8.15
CA PRO A 5 -0.49 -13.97 7.09
C PRO A 5 0.85 -14.27 6.41
N GLN A 6 1.35 -15.50 6.61
CA GLN A 6 2.64 -15.94 6.07
C GLN A 6 2.64 -16.04 4.53
N ASN A 7 1.47 -15.96 3.91
CA ASN A 7 1.28 -15.92 2.47
C ASN A 7 1.33 -14.51 1.87
N SER A 8 1.54 -13.45 2.66
CA SER A 8 1.62 -12.08 2.18
C SER A 8 3.07 -11.58 2.09
N ARG A 9 3.48 -11.16 0.89
CA ARG A 9 4.83 -10.63 0.66
C ARG A 9 5.09 -9.34 1.43
N THR A 10 4.13 -8.42 1.47
CA THR A 10 4.26 -7.17 2.23
C THR A 10 4.50 -7.46 3.70
N PHE A 11 3.73 -8.37 4.32
CA PHE A 11 3.96 -8.73 5.72
C PHE A 11 5.32 -9.40 5.94
N GLN A 12 5.78 -10.30 5.06
CA GLN A 12 7.12 -10.88 5.18
C GLN A 12 8.22 -9.81 5.17
N ILE A 13 8.11 -8.83 4.26
CA ILE A 13 9.08 -7.73 4.14
C ILE A 13 9.08 -6.85 5.40
N LEU A 14 7.90 -6.50 5.91
CA LEU A 14 7.77 -5.63 7.08
C LEU A 14 8.11 -6.34 8.40
N ASP A 15 7.81 -7.63 8.52
CA ASP A 15 8.14 -8.45 9.69
C ASP A 15 9.66 -8.65 9.80
N ASP A 16 10.35 -9.00 8.70
CA ASP A 16 11.81 -9.09 8.68
C ASP A 16 12.47 -7.73 9.03
N ALA A 17 11.90 -6.63 8.51
CA ALA A 17 12.35 -5.27 8.83
C ALA A 17 12.20 -4.93 10.32
N ALA A 18 11.05 -5.27 10.91
CA ALA A 18 10.78 -5.04 12.32
C ALA A 18 11.67 -5.90 13.22
N GLU A 19 11.84 -7.19 12.90
CA GLU A 19 12.69 -8.11 13.65
C GLU A 19 14.18 -7.72 13.61
N ARG A 20 14.66 -7.19 12.48
CA ARG A 20 16.06 -6.80 12.28
C ARG A 20 16.35 -5.33 12.54
N GLY A 21 15.33 -4.52 12.82
CA GLY A 21 15.47 -3.11 13.21
C GLY A 21 15.87 -2.19 12.06
N TYR A 22 15.28 -2.36 10.88
CA TYR A 22 15.47 -1.45 9.73
C TYR A 22 14.13 -1.01 9.13
N SER A 23 14.18 -0.06 8.18
CA SER A 23 13.01 0.44 7.45
C SER A 23 13.10 0.08 5.97
N VAL A 24 11.95 -0.16 5.35
CA VAL A 24 11.84 -0.48 3.92
C VAL A 24 11.40 0.78 3.18
N GLY A 25 12.10 1.10 2.08
CA GLY A 25 11.68 2.20 1.22
C GLY A 25 10.43 1.83 0.43
N ALA A 26 9.38 2.63 0.56
CA ALA A 26 8.21 2.61 -0.30
C ALA A 26 8.31 3.81 -1.26
N CYS A 27 8.28 3.55 -2.56
CA CYS A 27 8.56 4.55 -3.59
C CYS A 27 7.40 4.65 -4.58
N ASN A 28 6.76 5.81 -4.65
CA ASN A 28 5.73 6.12 -5.64
C ASN A 28 6.34 6.17 -7.05
N CYS A 29 5.74 5.40 -7.96
CA CYS A 29 6.14 5.27 -9.35
C CYS A 29 4.99 5.73 -10.27
N TYR A 30 5.31 6.58 -11.24
CA TYR A 30 4.31 7.18 -12.15
C TYR A 30 4.40 6.64 -13.58
N ASN A 31 5.53 6.02 -13.91
CA ASN A 31 5.85 5.47 -15.22
C ASN A 31 6.78 4.25 -15.09
N ASP A 32 7.16 3.66 -16.22
CA ASP A 32 8.04 2.50 -16.31
C ASP A 32 9.49 2.81 -15.90
N ASP A 33 10.00 4.01 -16.19
CA ASP A 33 11.35 4.41 -15.77
C ASP A 33 11.49 4.40 -14.24
N ASP A 34 10.48 4.88 -13.50
CA ASP A 34 10.46 4.86 -12.03
C ASP A 34 10.48 3.42 -11.51
N VAL A 35 9.63 2.54 -12.06
CA VAL A 35 9.54 1.12 -11.69
C VAL A 35 10.88 0.42 -11.91
N ILE A 36 11.49 0.61 -13.08
CA ILE A 36 12.80 0.04 -13.41
C ILE A 36 13.88 0.60 -12.49
N ALA A 37 13.84 1.89 -12.15
CA ALA A 37 14.80 2.52 -11.25
C ALA A 37 14.73 1.92 -9.84
N VAL A 38 13.53 1.74 -9.28
CA VAL A 38 13.34 1.13 -7.96
C VAL A 38 13.84 -0.30 -7.95
N ILE A 39 13.46 -1.12 -8.95
CA ILE A 39 13.91 -2.52 -9.06
C ILE A 39 15.44 -2.59 -9.12
N ARG A 40 16.07 -1.85 -10.03
CA ARG A 40 17.54 -1.86 -10.20
C ARG A 40 18.27 -1.39 -8.94
N ALA A 41 17.75 -0.36 -8.27
CA ALA A 41 18.33 0.12 -7.03
C ALA A 41 18.21 -0.92 -5.90
N ALA A 42 17.04 -1.53 -5.76
CA ALA A 42 16.81 -2.59 -4.78
C ALA A 42 17.74 -3.79 -5.00
N GLU A 43 17.88 -4.24 -6.25
CA GLU A 43 18.77 -5.36 -6.62
C GLU A 43 20.25 -5.02 -6.39
N ALA A 44 20.70 -3.83 -6.80
CA ALA A 44 22.08 -3.39 -6.61
C ALA A 44 22.45 -3.28 -5.12
N CYS A 45 21.51 -2.82 -4.30
CA CYS A 45 21.68 -2.71 -2.85
C CYS A 45 21.44 -4.03 -2.11
N ARG A 46 20.90 -5.06 -2.78
CA ARG A 46 20.39 -6.29 -2.16
C ARG A 46 19.42 -5.98 -1.01
N SER A 47 18.53 -5.03 -1.25
CA SER A 47 17.54 -4.53 -0.28
C SER A 47 16.14 -4.92 -0.71
N PRO A 48 15.22 -5.23 0.22
CA PRO A 48 13.80 -5.23 -0.09
C PRO A 48 13.33 -3.80 -0.43
N ALA A 49 12.23 -3.71 -1.17
CA ALA A 49 11.57 -2.45 -1.51
C ALA A 49 10.05 -2.62 -1.66
N ILE A 50 9.34 -1.51 -1.64
CA ILE A 50 7.91 -1.44 -1.98
C ILE A 50 7.75 -0.45 -3.13
N ILE A 51 7.11 -0.89 -4.22
CA ILE A 51 6.69 -0.02 -5.31
C ILE A 51 5.27 0.43 -5.02
N GLN A 52 5.05 1.73 -4.93
CA GLN A 52 3.73 2.33 -4.76
C GLN A 52 3.22 2.85 -6.10
N ILE A 53 1.96 2.58 -6.40
CA ILE A 53 1.23 3.25 -7.48
C ILE A 53 -0.09 3.77 -6.92
N PHE A 54 -0.65 4.79 -7.56
CA PHE A 54 -1.95 5.36 -7.16
C PHE A 54 -3.10 4.77 -7.98
N PRO A 55 -4.36 4.87 -7.50
CA PRO A 55 -5.55 4.55 -8.28
C PRO A 55 -5.63 5.26 -9.62
N TRP A 56 -5.07 6.48 -9.72
CA TRP A 56 -4.93 7.20 -10.98
C TRP A 56 -4.19 6.39 -12.06
N THR A 57 -3.24 5.53 -11.69
CA THR A 57 -2.48 4.70 -12.64
C THR A 57 -3.40 3.79 -13.46
N PHE A 58 -4.49 3.26 -12.88
CA PHE A 58 -5.50 2.53 -13.63
C PHE A 58 -6.19 3.38 -14.70
N LYS A 59 -6.48 4.65 -14.36
CA LYS A 59 -7.24 5.58 -15.21
C LYS A 59 -6.37 6.14 -16.34
N PHE A 60 -5.09 6.39 -16.06
CA PHE A 60 -4.17 7.04 -17.00
C PHE A 60 -3.35 6.05 -17.83
N GLN A 61 -2.67 5.10 -17.19
CA GLN A 61 -1.82 4.12 -17.86
C GLN A 61 -2.60 2.85 -18.29
N GLY A 62 -3.70 2.56 -17.60
CA GLY A 62 -4.54 1.40 -17.89
C GLY A 62 -4.06 0.11 -17.21
N LEU A 63 -4.94 -0.91 -17.28
CA LEU A 63 -4.74 -2.19 -16.60
C LEU A 63 -3.48 -2.95 -17.06
N HIS A 64 -3.07 -2.80 -18.32
CA HIS A 64 -1.88 -3.47 -18.85
C HIS A 64 -0.59 -2.97 -18.20
N PHE A 65 -0.49 -1.66 -17.95
CA PHE A 65 0.64 -1.10 -17.24
C PHE A 65 0.69 -1.59 -15.80
N VAL A 66 -0.45 -1.60 -15.09
CA VAL A 66 -0.51 -2.13 -13.71
C VAL A 66 -0.03 -3.59 -13.64
N LYS A 67 -0.46 -4.43 -14.59
CA LYS A 67 0.03 -5.82 -14.69
C LYS A 67 1.54 -5.88 -14.95
N TYR A 68 2.06 -5.03 -15.84
CA TYR A 68 3.49 -4.91 -16.07
C TYR A 68 4.27 -4.58 -14.77
N VAL A 69 3.78 -3.64 -13.96
CA VAL A 69 4.43 -3.30 -12.67
C VAL A 69 4.44 -4.49 -11.72
N LEU A 70 3.31 -5.19 -11.61
CA LEU A 70 3.17 -6.39 -10.78
C LEU A 70 4.15 -7.49 -11.22
N ASP A 71 4.15 -7.82 -12.52
CA ASP A 71 5.03 -8.84 -13.08
C ASP A 71 6.51 -8.46 -12.89
N ALA A 72 6.90 -7.22 -13.21
CA ALA A 72 8.28 -6.75 -13.09
C ALA A 72 8.80 -6.78 -11.64
N ALA A 73 7.98 -6.35 -10.67
CA ALA A 73 8.33 -6.42 -9.25
C ALA A 73 8.45 -7.87 -8.76
N HIS A 74 7.59 -8.76 -9.26
CA HIS A 74 7.53 -10.16 -8.84
C HIS A 74 8.63 -11.04 -9.45
N GLU A 75 9.21 -10.61 -10.58
CA GLU A 75 10.36 -11.25 -11.21
C GLU A 75 11.72 -10.76 -10.67
N ALA A 76 11.74 -9.71 -9.84
CA ALA A 76 12.95 -9.16 -9.27
C ALA A 76 13.73 -10.19 -8.43
N SER A 77 15.07 -10.06 -8.43
CA SER A 77 15.96 -10.97 -7.68
C SER A 77 16.01 -10.73 -6.17
N VAL A 78 15.36 -9.67 -5.70
CA VAL A 78 15.18 -9.32 -4.28
C VAL A 78 13.69 -9.16 -3.96
N PRO A 79 13.26 -9.25 -2.69
CA PRO A 79 11.84 -9.10 -2.35
C PRO A 79 11.33 -7.67 -2.66
N ILE A 80 10.43 -7.57 -3.63
CA ILE A 80 9.73 -6.31 -3.94
C ILE A 80 8.22 -6.54 -3.87
N ALA A 81 7.53 -5.73 -3.08
CA ALA A 81 6.07 -5.73 -3.01
C ALA A 81 5.50 -4.60 -3.87
N VAL A 82 4.29 -4.79 -4.38
CA VAL A 82 3.51 -3.72 -5.02
C VAL A 82 2.35 -3.31 -4.12
N HIS A 83 2.30 -2.02 -3.83
CA HIS A 83 1.33 -1.38 -2.97
C HIS A 83 0.45 -0.41 -3.78
N LEU A 84 -0.87 -0.55 -3.66
CA LEU A 84 -1.80 0.44 -4.20
C LEU A 84 -2.10 1.50 -3.13
N ASP A 85 -1.56 2.68 -3.35
CA ASP A 85 -1.47 3.76 -2.37
C ASP A 85 -2.73 4.65 -2.39
N HIS A 86 -3.19 5.10 -1.22
CA HIS A 86 -4.34 6.00 -1.04
C HIS A 86 -5.62 5.63 -1.84
N CYS A 87 -6.17 4.43 -1.62
CA CYS A 87 -7.48 4.10 -2.19
C CYS A 87 -8.60 4.77 -1.41
N ILE A 88 -9.17 5.84 -2.00
CA ILE A 88 -10.33 6.56 -1.45
C ILE A 88 -11.64 5.93 -1.95
N GLU A 89 -11.68 5.51 -3.22
CA GLU A 89 -12.90 4.97 -3.85
C GLU A 89 -12.99 3.45 -3.67
N ALA A 90 -14.14 2.95 -3.22
CA ALA A 90 -14.38 1.51 -3.06
C ALA A 90 -14.18 0.72 -4.36
N ALA A 91 -14.49 1.31 -5.52
CA ALA A 91 -14.29 0.68 -6.83
C ALA A 91 -12.81 0.41 -7.14
N ASP A 92 -11.90 1.28 -6.68
CA ASP A 92 -10.46 1.11 -6.88
C ASP A 92 -9.95 -0.06 -6.01
N VAL A 93 -10.44 -0.19 -4.78
CA VAL A 93 -10.18 -1.34 -3.89
C VAL A 93 -10.72 -2.64 -4.50
N GLU A 94 -11.97 -2.65 -4.97
CA GLU A 94 -12.57 -3.83 -5.59
C GLU A 94 -11.78 -4.31 -6.81
N LEU A 95 -11.35 -3.38 -7.68
CA LEU A 95 -10.51 -3.69 -8.82
C LEU A 95 -9.15 -4.25 -8.38
N ALA A 96 -8.50 -3.63 -7.41
CA ALA A 96 -7.21 -4.08 -6.89
C ALA A 96 -7.27 -5.49 -6.30
N LEU A 97 -8.36 -5.85 -5.61
CA LEU A 97 -8.59 -7.20 -5.08
C LEU A 97 -8.75 -8.29 -6.17
N THR A 98 -8.90 -7.90 -7.45
CA THR A 98 -8.91 -8.83 -8.59
C THR A 98 -7.52 -9.08 -9.19
N LEU A 99 -6.50 -8.37 -8.72
CA LEU A 99 -5.13 -8.39 -9.23
C LEU A 99 -4.16 -8.88 -8.15
N PRO A 100 -2.97 -9.37 -8.53
CA PRO A 100 -1.99 -9.92 -7.58
C PRO A 100 -1.21 -8.82 -6.83
N PHE A 101 -1.86 -7.76 -6.36
CA PHE A 101 -1.23 -6.79 -5.46
C PHE A 101 -0.78 -7.46 -4.18
N ASP A 102 0.32 -6.98 -3.61
CA ASP A 102 0.81 -7.47 -2.31
C ASP A 102 0.17 -6.70 -1.15
N SER A 103 -0.19 -5.43 -1.38
CA SER A 103 -0.89 -4.60 -0.40
C SER A 103 -1.72 -3.47 -1.01
N ILE A 104 -2.70 -2.99 -0.25
CA ILE A 104 -3.58 -1.86 -0.60
C ILE A 104 -3.71 -0.96 0.63
N MET A 105 -3.54 0.35 0.47
CA MET A 105 -3.91 1.34 1.47
C MET A 105 -5.37 1.77 1.27
N ILE A 106 -6.19 1.63 2.32
CA ILE A 106 -7.53 2.20 2.36
C ILE A 106 -7.42 3.54 3.07
N ASP A 107 -7.63 4.62 2.32
CA ASP A 107 -7.59 5.96 2.86
C ASP A 107 -9.02 6.46 3.15
N ALA A 108 -9.48 6.17 4.36
CA ALA A 108 -10.72 6.70 4.91
C ALA A 108 -10.45 7.77 5.99
N SER A 109 -9.31 8.47 5.93
CA SER A 109 -8.92 9.55 6.86
C SER A 109 -9.89 10.75 6.88
N MET A 110 -10.70 10.85 5.82
CA MET A 110 -11.73 11.88 5.66
C MET A 110 -13.04 11.54 6.38
N HIS A 111 -13.21 10.30 6.83
CA HIS A 111 -14.39 9.81 7.55
C HIS A 111 -14.19 9.81 9.07
N GLU A 112 -15.30 9.81 9.81
CA GLU A 112 -15.28 9.56 11.25
C GLU A 112 -14.64 8.20 11.57
N SER A 113 -13.93 8.11 12.70
CA SER A 113 -13.09 6.94 13.01
C SER A 113 -13.83 5.60 13.01
N GLU A 114 -15.11 5.57 13.44
CA GLU A 114 -15.92 4.35 13.42
C GLU A 114 -16.25 3.87 12.00
N GLU A 115 -16.48 4.80 11.08
CA GLU A 115 -16.77 4.49 9.67
C GLU A 115 -15.51 4.00 8.95
N ASN A 116 -14.36 4.63 9.24
CA ASN A 116 -13.05 4.15 8.75
C ASN A 116 -12.79 2.70 9.18
N ILE A 117 -12.96 2.39 10.48
CA ILE A 117 -12.83 1.01 11.00
C ILE A 117 -13.78 0.06 10.28
N ARG A 118 -15.04 0.46 10.08
CA ARG A 118 -16.05 -0.38 9.43
C ARG A 118 -15.67 -0.71 7.97
N GLN A 119 -15.24 0.29 7.20
CA GLN A 119 -14.83 0.10 5.81
C GLN A 119 -13.58 -0.77 5.71
N CYS A 120 -12.56 -0.49 6.53
CA CYS A 120 -11.34 -1.27 6.55
C CYS A 120 -11.59 -2.73 6.92
N LYS A 121 -12.43 -3.00 7.93
CA LYS A 121 -12.71 -4.36 8.41
C LYS A 121 -13.28 -5.26 7.31
N GLN A 122 -14.22 -4.75 6.51
CA GLN A 122 -14.84 -5.53 5.42
C GLN A 122 -13.80 -5.91 4.37
N THR A 123 -12.93 -4.97 4.00
CA THR A 123 -11.89 -5.21 3.00
C THR A 123 -10.79 -6.15 3.51
N VAL A 124 -10.38 -6.00 4.77
CA VAL A 124 -9.35 -6.84 5.41
C VAL A 124 -9.69 -8.33 5.34
N GLU A 125 -10.96 -8.70 5.59
CA GLU A 125 -11.39 -10.11 5.52
C GLU A 125 -11.18 -10.71 4.12
N ILE A 126 -11.52 -9.95 3.07
CA ILE A 126 -11.37 -10.38 1.67
C ILE A 126 -9.88 -10.39 1.25
N ALA A 127 -9.14 -9.36 1.63
CA ALA A 127 -7.73 -9.18 1.29
C ALA A 127 -6.85 -10.27 1.93
N ASN A 128 -7.09 -10.58 3.21
CA ASN A 128 -6.37 -11.64 3.92
C ASN A 128 -6.52 -13.01 3.27
N ALA A 129 -7.73 -13.35 2.79
CA ALA A 129 -7.96 -14.61 2.08
C ALA A 129 -7.17 -14.72 0.77
N LYS A 130 -6.73 -13.58 0.21
CA LYS A 130 -5.94 -13.48 -1.03
C LYS A 130 -4.44 -13.26 -0.77
N GLY A 131 -4.00 -13.12 0.48
CA GLY A 131 -2.62 -12.76 0.83
C GLY A 131 -2.27 -11.29 0.60
N ILE A 132 -3.27 -10.43 0.43
CA ILE A 132 -3.11 -8.99 0.20
C ILE A 132 -3.16 -8.30 1.57
N ALA A 133 -2.09 -7.57 1.93
CA ALA A 133 -2.08 -6.80 3.17
C ALA A 133 -2.87 -5.50 3.02
N ILE A 134 -3.49 -5.03 4.11
CA ILE A 134 -4.19 -3.76 4.14
C ILE A 134 -3.42 -2.79 5.04
N GLU A 135 -3.14 -1.62 4.50
CA GLU A 135 -2.71 -0.44 5.23
C GLU A 135 -3.93 0.47 5.45
N ALA A 136 -3.97 1.15 6.57
CA ALA A 136 -5.03 2.10 6.88
C ALA A 136 -4.46 3.34 7.56
N GLU A 137 -4.91 4.51 7.13
CA GLU A 137 -4.57 5.77 7.78
C GLU A 137 -5.54 6.05 8.92
N MET A 138 -4.97 6.37 10.09
CA MET A 138 -5.73 6.92 11.21
C MET A 138 -5.13 8.27 11.61
N GLY A 139 -5.96 9.32 11.53
CA GLY A 139 -5.48 10.70 11.59
C GLY A 139 -5.71 11.36 10.23
N ARG A 140 -5.01 12.46 9.98
CA ARG A 140 -5.01 13.13 8.68
C ARG A 140 -3.68 13.81 8.46
N ILE A 141 -2.95 13.37 7.43
CA ILE A 141 -1.79 14.08 6.91
C ILE A 141 -2.28 15.25 6.03
N GLU A 142 -1.70 16.44 6.21
CA GLU A 142 -2.01 17.60 5.36
C GLU A 142 -1.12 17.62 4.12
N GLY A 143 -1.71 18.04 2.99
CA GLY A 143 -0.99 18.23 1.74
C GLY A 143 -1.76 17.65 0.56
N GLY A 144 -1.04 17.49 -0.54
CA GLY A 144 -1.46 16.76 -1.72
C GLY A 144 -0.22 16.33 -2.49
N GLU A 145 -0.37 15.29 -3.28
CA GLU A 145 0.68 14.75 -4.15
C GLU A 145 0.14 14.69 -5.58
N ASP A 146 1.01 14.54 -6.57
CA ASP A 146 0.52 14.31 -7.93
C ASP A 146 -0.21 12.96 -7.96
N GLY A 147 -1.50 12.95 -8.31
CA GLY A 147 -2.38 11.79 -8.16
C GLY A 147 -3.30 11.80 -6.93
N LEU A 148 -3.11 12.72 -5.97
CA LEU A 148 -3.98 12.93 -4.81
C LEU A 148 -4.47 14.38 -4.72
N ALA A 149 -5.77 14.55 -4.44
CA ALA A 149 -6.34 15.89 -4.32
C ALA A 149 -5.78 16.61 -3.08
N HIS A 150 -5.46 17.89 -3.22
CA HIS A 150 -4.99 18.70 -2.10
C HIS A 150 -6.12 18.93 -1.09
N VAL A 151 -5.94 18.47 0.15
CA VAL A 151 -6.93 18.61 1.23
C VAL A 151 -6.49 19.73 2.18
N VAL A 152 -7.33 20.77 2.32
CA VAL A 152 -7.11 21.89 3.27
C VAL A 152 -8.08 21.75 4.45
N LEU A 153 -7.85 20.76 5.30
CA LEU A 153 -8.73 20.49 6.45
C LEU A 153 -8.04 20.50 7.82
N GLY A 154 -6.77 20.88 7.93
CA GLY A 154 -6.03 20.76 9.19
C GLY A 154 -5.43 19.36 9.36
N SER A 155 -4.20 19.29 9.85
CA SER A 155 -3.54 18.03 10.19
C SER A 155 -4.09 17.50 11.51
N VAL A 156 -4.32 16.19 11.57
CA VAL A 156 -4.84 15.52 12.77
C VAL A 156 -3.87 14.42 13.16
N LEU A 157 -3.15 14.62 14.26
CA LEU A 157 -2.23 13.62 14.77
C LEU A 157 -2.99 12.41 15.31
N THR A 158 -2.53 11.23 14.90
CA THR A 158 -2.95 9.91 15.37
C THR A 158 -2.89 9.85 16.90
N GLN A 159 -4.02 9.52 17.54
CA GLN A 159 -4.06 9.28 18.98
C GLN A 159 -3.77 7.81 19.28
N SER A 160 -2.85 7.54 20.21
CA SER A 160 -2.41 6.16 20.51
C SER A 160 -3.54 5.21 20.92
N ASP A 161 -4.54 5.69 21.67
CA ASP A 161 -5.70 4.89 22.07
C ASP A 161 -6.66 4.62 20.91
N GLY A 162 -6.71 5.51 19.91
CA GLY A 162 -7.42 5.25 18.66
C GLY A 162 -6.75 4.13 17.88
N ALA A 163 -5.42 4.14 17.80
CA ALA A 163 -4.67 3.17 17.00
C ALA A 163 -4.85 1.75 17.53
N LYS A 164 -4.87 1.61 18.87
CA LYS A 164 -5.15 0.33 19.54
C LYS A 164 -6.56 -0.20 19.33
N LYS A 165 -7.53 0.66 19.04
CA LYS A 165 -8.92 0.23 18.73
C LYS A 165 -9.07 -0.18 17.27
N PHE A 166 -8.17 0.31 16.41
CA PHE A 166 -8.18 0.06 14.98
C PHE A 166 -7.61 -1.32 14.62
N VAL A 167 -6.61 -1.77 15.39
CA VAL A 167 -5.96 -3.10 15.31
C VAL A 167 -6.72 -4.11 16.15
#